data_AF-A0A8C3Q7K8-F1
#
_entry.id   AF-A0A8C3Q7K8-F1
#
_cell.length_a   1.000
_cell.length_b   1.000
_cell.length_c   1.000
_cell.angle_alpha   90.00
_cell.angle_beta   90.00
_cell.angle_gamma   90.00
#
_symmetry.space_group_name_H-M   'P 1'
#
loop_
_entity.id
_entity.type
_entity.pdbx_description
1 polymer ?
#
loop_
_entity_poly.entity_id
_entity_poly.type
_entity_poly.pdbx_seq_one_letter_code
_entity_poly.pdbx_strand_id
1 'polypeptide(L)' 'MEEKTLLALILRRFWVESCQMPEELGLCGELILRPNKGIWIKLKSRRPNTGSE' A
#
# COMPACT_ATOMS: atom_id res chain seq x y z
N MET A 1 -12.72 -7.72 9.90
CA MET A 1 -11.58 -8.08 10.80
C MET A 1 -10.34 -8.40 9.99
N GLU A 2 -10.54 -8.94 8.78
CA GLU A 2 -9.51 -9.35 7.84
C GLU A 2 -8.65 -8.18 7.36
N GLU A 3 -9.28 -7.10 6.90
CA GLU A 3 -8.63 -5.95 6.27
C GLU A 3 -7.69 -5.25 7.24
N LYS A 4 -8.16 -4.99 8.48
CA LYS A 4 -7.32 -4.36 9.50
C LYS A 4 -6.15 -5.26 9.94
N THR A 5 -6.35 -6.59 9.92
CA THR A 5 -5.29 -7.55 10.26
C THR A 5 -4.23 -7.57 9.18
N LEU A 6 -4.65 -7.56 7.91
CA LEU A 6 -3.76 -7.48 6.76
C LEU A 6 -2.98 -6.15 6.74
N LEU A 7 -3.65 -5.03 6.96
CA LEU A 7 -3.00 -3.71 7.05
C LEU A 7 -1.97 -3.67 8.19
N ALA A 8 -2.32 -4.17 9.37
CA ALA A 8 -1.38 -4.24 10.50
C ALA A 8 -0.16 -5.12 10.18
N LEU A 9 -0.35 -6.24 9.49
CA LEU A 9 0.74 -7.12 9.06
C LEU A 9 1.69 -6.43 8.09
N ILE A 10 1.16 -5.74 7.08
CA ILE A 10 1.93 -5.00 6.08
C ILE A 10 2.73 -3.89 6.75
N LEU A 11 2.07 -3.04 7.55
CA LEU A 11 2.70 -1.89 8.20
C LEU A 11 3.78 -2.28 9.22
N ARG A 12 3.64 -3.45 9.86
CA ARG A 12 4.66 -3.97 10.79
C ARG A 12 5.93 -4.46 10.08
N ARG A 13 5.82 -4.94 8.84
CA ARG A 13 6.94 -5.53 8.10
C ARG A 13 7.62 -4.57 7.12
N PHE A 14 6.87 -3.61 6.60
CA PHE A 14 7.33 -2.73 5.53
C PHE A 14 7.18 -1.25 5.90
N TRP A 15 8.12 -0.45 5.41
CA TRP A 15 7.87 0.96 5.12
C TRP A 15 7.10 1.03 3.81
N VAL A 16 6.04 1.83 3.79
CA VAL A 16 5.15 1.99 2.64
C VAL A 16 5.27 3.43 2.16
N GLU A 17 5.58 3.62 0.89
CA GLU A 17 5.66 4.93 0.24
C GLU A 17 4.64 4.98 -0.90
N SER A 18 3.94 6.12 -1.06
CA SER A 18 3.07 6.33 -2.22
C SER A 18 3.89 6.61 -3.47
N CYS A 19 3.44 6.12 -4.61
CA CYS A 19 4.05 6.43 -5.90
C CYS A 19 3.33 7.56 -6.65
N GLN A 20 2.29 8.13 -6.04
CA GLN A 20 1.35 9.05 -6.68
C GLN A 20 0.89 10.12 -5.67
N MET A 21 0.56 11.30 -6.19
CA MET A 21 -0.11 12.37 -5.45
C MET A 21 -1.63 12.12 -5.39
N PRO A 22 -2.35 12.70 -4.40
CA PRO A 22 -3.80 12.53 -4.28
C PRO A 22 -4.58 12.92 -5.54
N GLU A 23 -4.13 13.95 -6.25
CA GLU A 23 -4.76 14.46 -7.48
C GLU A 23 -4.63 13.46 -8.65
N GLU A 24 -3.59 12.63 -8.63
CA GLU A 24 -3.30 11.62 -9.65
C GLU A 24 -4.08 10.32 -9.45
N LEU A 25 -4.72 10.15 -8.28
CA LEU A 25 -5.41 8.93 -7.89
C LEU A 25 -6.68 8.66 -8.73
N GLY A 26 -7.24 9.70 -9.35
CA GLY A 26 -8.35 9.59 -10.29
C GLY A 26 -9.56 8.86 -9.71
N LEU A 27 -10.16 9.41 -8.66
CA LEU A 27 -11.28 8.78 -7.96
C LEU A 27 -12.52 8.63 -8.86
N CYS A 28 -13.13 7.45 -8.83
CA CYS A 28 -14.38 7.13 -9.50
C CYS A 28 -15.47 6.85 -8.46
N GLY A 29 -16.60 7.54 -8.58
CA GLY A 29 -17.76 7.39 -7.72
C GLY A 29 -18.70 6.30 -8.25
N GLU A 30 -18.37 5.04 -7.99
CA GLU A 30 -19.24 3.90 -8.30
C GLU A 30 -20.10 3.57 -7.07
N LEU A 31 -20.38 2.29 -6.79
CA LEU A 31 -21.04 1.88 -5.55
C LEU A 31 -20.25 2.30 -4.30
N ILE A 32 -18.92 2.32 -4.41
CA ILE A 32 -18.01 2.87 -3.41
C ILE A 32 -16.99 3.76 -4.12
N LEU A 33 -16.35 4.66 -3.38
CA LEU A 33 -15.27 5.49 -3.89
C LEU A 33 -14.03 4.61 -4.17
N ARG A 34 -13.60 4.53 -5.43
CA ARG A 34 -12.43 3.74 -5.83
C ARG A 34 -11.48 4.54 -6.73
N PRO A 35 -10.17 4.34 -6.61
CA PRO A 35 -9.23 4.87 -7.60
C PRO A 35 -9.42 4.16 -8.95
N ASN A 36 -9.39 4.91 -10.06
CA ASN A 36 -9.59 4.36 -11.40
C ASN A 36 -8.48 3.38 -11.86
N LYS A 37 -7.26 3.53 -11.33
CA LYS A 37 -6.05 2.79 -11.73
C LYS A 37 -5.38 2.08 -10.54
N GLY A 38 -6.11 1.88 -9.45
CA GLY A 38 -5.57 1.32 -8.21
C GLY A 38 -4.68 2.30 -7.42
N ILE A 39 -4.06 1.82 -6.34
CA ILE A 39 -3.13 2.58 -5.51
C ILE A 39 -1.74 1.98 -5.68
N TRP A 40 -0.81 2.76 -6.20
CA TRP A 40 0.55 2.33 -6.42
C TRP A 40 1.41 2.65 -5.20
N ILE A 41 2.04 1.62 -4.62
CA ILE A 41 2.89 1.75 -3.45
C ILE A 41 4.25 1.08 -3.66
N LYS A 42 5.27 1.61 -3.00
CA LYS A 42 6.57 0.99 -2.88
C LYS A 42 6.74 0.44 -1.47
N LEU A 43 7.13 -0.84 -1.37
CA LEU A 43 7.40 -1.49 -0.10
C LEU A 43 8.92 -1.59 0.11
N LYS A 44 9.41 -1.13 1.26
CA LYS A 44 10.79 -1.36 1.72
C LYS A 44 10.75 -2.20 2.98
N SER A 45 11.49 -3.31 3.03
CA SER A 45 11.56 -4.14 4.23
C SER A 45 12.09 -3.33 5.41
N ARG A 46 11.43 -3.40 6.57
CA ARG A 46 11.94 -2.80 7.82
C ARG A 46 13.07 -3.62 8.45
N ARG A 47 13.15 -4.90 8.10
CA ARG A 47 14.20 -5.79 8.59
C ARG A 47 15.28 -5.89 7.53
N PRO A 48 16.58 -5.84 7.92
CA PRO A 48 17.65 -6.15 7.00
C PRO A 48 17.40 -7.54 6.40
N ASN A 49 17.60 -7.69 5.09
CA ASN A 49 17.56 -9.02 4.47
C ASN A 49 18.74 -9.81 5.02
N THR A 50 18.49 -10.69 5.98
CA THR A 50 19.48 -11.65 6.49
C THR A 50 19.60 -12.84 5.53
N GLY A 51 19.77 -12.58 4.23
CA GLY A 51 19.75 -13.62 3.22
C GLY A 51 20.12 -13.12 1.83
N SER A 52 21.43 -13.06 1.60
CA SER A 52 22.08 -13.25 0.29
C SER A 52 23.58 -13.36 0.54
N GLU A 53 24.01 -14.51 1.04
CA GLU A 53 25.31 -15.13 0.73
C GLU A 53 25.06 -16.22 -0.31
#